data_AF-A0A3D3NUM0-F1
#
_entry.id   AF-A0A3D3NUM0-F1
#
_cell.length_a   1.000
_cell.length_b   1.000
_cell.length_c   1.000
_cell.angle_alpha   90.00
_cell.angle_beta   90.00
_cell.angle_gamma   90.00
#
_symmetry.space_group_name_H-M   'P 1'
#
loop_
_entity.id
_entity.type
_entity.pdbx_description
1 polymer ?
#
loop_
_entity_poly.entity_id
_entity_poly.type
_entity_poly.pdbx_seq_one_letter_code
_entity_poly.pdbx_strand_id
1 'polypeptide(L)'
;MVSASYHISRGEKQLGPCSLDDLRTMLAYGSVKKTDMVRRGDAGDWLPLDRLEELQQEESEDSADPRQRRRTVRYREYHKVPQDSRAGVVLKRLALGFIFFPPMLWRGAVTVFQSRVVTRRTNENGYLEVWPRWVEGAVSAMIVVNALGWWVMLSWAGREAAPMVRAIAGTMSVGFDVLREWLGS
;
A
#
# COMPACT_ATOMS: atom_id res chain seq x y z
N MET A 1 -23.44 -21.18 -12.64
CA MET A 1 -22.27 -21.41 -13.51
C MET A 1 -21.63 -22.70 -13.07
N VAL A 2 -21.46 -23.67 -13.96
CA VAL A 2 -20.92 -25.01 -13.63
C VAL A 2 -19.45 -24.84 -13.27
N SER A 3 -19.10 -25.10 -12.01
CA SER A 3 -17.70 -25.12 -11.56
C SER A 3 -16.97 -26.22 -12.29
N ALA A 4 -16.11 -25.87 -13.25
CA ALA A 4 -15.28 -26.85 -13.92
C ALA A 4 -14.33 -27.48 -12.89
N SER A 5 -14.38 -28.81 -12.79
CA SER A 5 -13.45 -29.61 -11.98
C SER A 5 -12.24 -29.99 -12.84
N TYR A 6 -11.05 -30.00 -12.25
CA TYR A 6 -9.81 -30.34 -12.93
C TYR A 6 -9.06 -31.43 -12.18
N HIS A 7 -8.48 -32.37 -12.90
CA HIS A 7 -7.63 -33.41 -12.34
C HIS A 7 -6.19 -33.13 -12.75
N ILE A 8 -5.24 -33.37 -11.84
CA ILE A 8 -3.82 -33.14 -12.10
C ILE A 8 -3.09 -34.47 -11.99
N SER A 9 -2.32 -34.82 -13.01
CA SER A 9 -1.45 -35.99 -13.01
C SER A 9 -0.01 -35.53 -12.75
N ARG A 10 0.54 -35.96 -11.61
CA ARG A 10 1.91 -35.69 -11.20
C ARG A 10 2.64 -37.02 -11.04
N GLY A 11 3.41 -37.42 -12.06
CA GLY A 11 4.05 -38.74 -12.09
C GLY A 11 3.00 -39.85 -12.08
N GLU A 12 3.07 -40.76 -11.10
CA GLU A 12 2.14 -41.89 -10.94
C GLU A 12 0.90 -41.58 -10.09
N LYS A 13 0.76 -40.34 -9.57
CA LYS A 13 -0.36 -39.96 -8.69
C LYS A 13 -1.29 -38.98 -9.38
N GLN A 14 -2.58 -39.33 -9.39
CA GLN A 14 -3.66 -38.45 -9.83
C GLN A 14 -4.25 -37.73 -8.63
N LEU A 15 -4.25 -36.41 -8.68
CA LEU A 15 -4.93 -35.53 -7.73
C LEU A 15 -6.34 -35.26 -8.27
N GLY A 16 -7.32 -35.57 -7.41
CA GLY A 16 -8.75 -35.50 -7.70
C GLY A 16 -9.27 -34.08 -7.95
N PRO A 17 -10.59 -33.92 -8.13
CA PRO A 17 -11.15 -32.73 -8.76
C PRO A 17 -10.86 -31.48 -7.96
N CYS A 18 -9.94 -30.67 -8.47
CA CYS A 18 -9.59 -29.34 -7.98
C CYS A 18 -10.37 -28.29 -8.75
N SER A 19 -10.72 -27.18 -8.09
CA SER A 19 -11.23 -26.02 -8.81
C SER A 19 -10.10 -25.30 -9.56
N LEU A 20 -10.46 -24.42 -10.48
CA LEU A 20 -9.49 -23.58 -11.19
C LEU A 20 -8.68 -22.70 -10.21
N ASP A 21 -9.30 -22.21 -9.13
CA ASP A 21 -8.61 -21.45 -8.07
C ASP A 21 -7.64 -22.30 -7.25
N ASP A 22 -7.93 -23.58 -7.02
CA ASP A 22 -7.01 -24.50 -6.36
C ASP A 22 -5.80 -24.79 -7.24
N LEU A 23 -6.01 -24.97 -8.56
CA LEU A 23 -4.95 -25.11 -9.56
C LEU A 23 -3.99 -23.92 -9.54
N ARG A 24 -4.53 -22.70 -9.52
CA ARG A 24 -3.75 -21.45 -9.40
C ARG A 24 -2.96 -21.41 -8.10
N THR A 25 -3.59 -21.80 -7.01
CA THR A 25 -2.97 -21.85 -5.69
C THR A 25 -1.80 -22.83 -5.70
N MET A 26 -1.99 -24.02 -6.25
CA MET A 26 -0.96 -25.05 -6.38
C MET A 26 0.20 -24.62 -7.27
N LEU A 27 -0.07 -23.95 -8.39
CA LEU A 27 0.97 -23.41 -9.28
C LEU A 27 1.80 -22.33 -8.56
N ALA A 28 1.13 -21.44 -7.82
CA ALA A 28 1.80 -20.36 -7.09
C ALA A 28 2.62 -20.83 -5.89
N TYR A 29 2.22 -21.92 -5.22
CA TYR A 29 3.02 -22.55 -4.17
C TYR A 29 4.13 -23.46 -4.72
N GLY A 30 4.21 -23.65 -6.05
CA GLY A 30 5.16 -24.57 -6.68
C GLY A 30 4.83 -26.04 -6.46
N SER A 31 3.63 -26.35 -5.95
CA SER A 31 3.14 -27.71 -5.72
C SER A 31 2.85 -28.45 -7.02
N VAL A 32 2.58 -27.71 -8.10
CA VAL A 32 2.35 -28.19 -9.47
C VAL A 32 3.19 -27.36 -10.43
N LYS A 33 3.84 -28.00 -11.41
CA LYS A 33 4.65 -27.38 -12.44
C LYS A 33 3.83 -27.10 -13.70
N LYS A 34 4.23 -26.10 -14.48
CA LYS A 34 3.63 -25.80 -15.81
C LYS A 34 3.69 -26.98 -16.79
N THR A 35 4.62 -27.91 -16.58
CA THR A 35 4.78 -29.15 -17.35
C THR A 35 3.87 -30.29 -16.90
N ASP A 36 3.19 -30.16 -15.76
CA ASP A 36 2.33 -31.21 -15.22
C ASP A 36 1.05 -31.29 -16.04
N MET A 37 0.48 -32.49 -16.13
CA MET A 37 -0.68 -32.76 -16.98
C MET A 37 -1.98 -32.48 -16.20
N VAL A 38 -2.91 -31.79 -16.84
CA VAL A 38 -4.22 -31.45 -16.31
C VAL A 38 -5.32 -31.92 -17.26
N ARG A 39 -6.38 -32.47 -16.66
CA ARG A 39 -7.58 -32.90 -17.37
C ARG A 39 -8.77 -32.09 -16.88
N ARG A 40 -9.59 -31.60 -17.80
CA ARG A 40 -10.87 -30.94 -17.49
C ARG A 40 -11.96 -32.00 -17.29
N GLY A 41 -12.50 -32.08 -16.08
CA GLY A 41 -13.51 -33.06 -15.69
C GLY A 41 -13.06 -34.51 -15.86
N ASP A 42 -14.04 -35.41 -16.01
CA ASP A 42 -13.81 -36.85 -16.16
C ASP A 42 -13.63 -37.30 -17.62
N ALA A 43 -14.08 -36.49 -18.58
CA ALA A 43 -14.12 -36.83 -20.01
C ALA A 43 -13.17 -36.02 -20.90
N GLY A 44 -12.35 -35.13 -20.32
CA GLY A 44 -11.38 -34.33 -21.09
C GLY A 44 -10.10 -35.09 -21.43
N ASP A 45 -9.35 -34.57 -22.40
CA ASP A 45 -7.98 -35.00 -22.66
C ASP A 45 -7.01 -34.46 -21.59
N TRP A 46 -5.89 -35.14 -21.40
CA TRP A 46 -4.80 -34.64 -20.56
C TRP A 46 -3.97 -33.64 -21.36
N LEU A 47 -3.98 -32.38 -20.94
CA LEU A 47 -3.18 -31.31 -21.52
C LEU A 47 -2.14 -30.82 -20.51
N PRO A 48 -0.93 -30.42 -20.95
CA PRO A 48 0.01 -29.76 -20.06
C PRO A 48 -0.60 -28.45 -19.55
N LEU A 49 -0.36 -28.14 -18.28
CA LEU A 49 -0.91 -26.99 -17.58
C LEU A 49 -0.62 -25.65 -18.29
N ASP A 50 0.53 -25.56 -18.96
CA ASP A 50 0.94 -24.39 -19.76
C ASP A 50 0.03 -24.11 -20.97
N ARG A 51 -0.69 -25.12 -21.49
CA ARG A 51 -1.59 -24.99 -22.65
C ARG A 51 -3.04 -24.74 -22.26
N LEU A 52 -3.34 -24.56 -20.97
CA LEU A 52 -4.69 -24.27 -20.53
C LEU A 52 -5.01 -22.79 -20.82
N GLU A 53 -5.85 -22.55 -21.83
CA GLU A 53 -6.24 -21.20 -22.29
C GLU A 53 -6.74 -20.32 -21.14
N GLU A 54 -7.47 -20.90 -20.18
CA GLU A 54 -8.03 -20.21 -19.02
C GLU A 54 -6.96 -19.68 -18.04
N LEU A 55 -5.74 -20.24 -18.06
CA LEU A 55 -4.59 -19.70 -17.32
C LEU A 55 -3.85 -18.62 -18.13
N GLN A 56 -3.87 -18.71 -19.46
CA GLN A 56 -3.17 -17.77 -20.35
C GLN A 56 -3.96 -16.47 -20.56
N GLN A 57 -5.28 -16.55 -20.65
CA GLN A 57 -6.17 -15.42 -20.94
C GLN A 57 -6.22 -14.38 -19.81
N GLU A 58 -6.06 -14.81 -18.56
CA GLU A 58 -5.88 -13.89 -17.44
C GLU A 58 -4.43 -13.37 -17.34
N GLU A 59 -3.41 -14.14 -17.72
CA GLU A 59 -2.02 -13.64 -17.70
C GLU A 59 -1.85 -12.47 -18.69
N SER A 60 -2.56 -12.49 -19.82
CA SER A 60 -2.59 -11.39 -20.79
C SER A 60 -3.44 -10.20 -20.33
N GLU A 61 -4.60 -10.40 -19.69
CA GLU A 61 -5.41 -9.31 -19.10
C GLU A 61 -4.74 -8.65 -17.89
N ASP A 62 -4.04 -9.42 -17.05
CA ASP A 62 -3.36 -8.94 -15.84
C ASP A 62 -1.94 -8.38 -16.13
N SER A 63 -1.41 -8.59 -17.35
CA SER A 63 -0.14 -8.01 -17.83
C SER A 63 -0.23 -6.56 -18.31
N ALA A 64 -1.44 -6.03 -18.53
CA ALA A 64 -1.66 -4.67 -19.03
C ALA A 64 -1.41 -3.56 -17.98
N ASP A 65 -1.37 -3.89 -16.68
CA ASP A 65 -1.02 -2.94 -15.61
C ASP A 65 0.11 -3.51 -14.71
N PRO A 66 1.38 -3.13 -14.91
CA PRO A 66 2.48 -3.58 -14.07
C PRO A 66 2.36 -3.14 -12.59
N ARG A 67 1.42 -2.24 -12.25
CA ARG A 67 1.11 -1.85 -10.85
C ARG A 67 0.14 -2.82 -10.16
N GLN A 68 -0.58 -3.64 -10.93
CA GLN A 68 -1.57 -4.61 -10.43
C GLN A 68 -0.93 -5.92 -9.93
N ARG A 69 0.32 -6.19 -10.33
CA ARG A 69 1.13 -7.35 -9.90
C ARG A 69 1.46 -7.41 -8.41
N ARG A 70 0.99 -6.46 -7.61
CA ARG A 70 1.02 -6.51 -6.15
C ARG A 70 -0.15 -7.38 -5.68
N ARG A 71 -0.01 -8.69 -5.83
CA ARG A 71 -0.97 -9.74 -5.44
C ARG A 71 -1.64 -9.38 -4.11
N THR A 72 -2.85 -8.84 -4.18
CA THR A 72 -3.53 -8.30 -3.01
C THR A 72 -4.07 -9.48 -2.20
N VAL A 73 -3.47 -9.74 -1.04
CA VAL A 73 -4.05 -10.68 -0.08
C VAL A 73 -5.38 -10.11 0.38
N ARG A 74 -6.49 -10.66 -0.13
CA ARG A 74 -7.84 -10.27 0.29
C ARG A 74 -8.12 -10.92 1.64
N TYR A 75 -8.09 -10.12 2.69
CA TYR A 75 -8.36 -10.60 4.04
C TYR A 75 -9.85 -10.84 4.24
N ARG A 76 -10.21 -12.03 4.76
CA ARG A 76 -11.56 -12.33 5.25
C ARG A 76 -11.74 -11.95 6.71
N GLU A 77 -10.67 -12.07 7.49
CA GLU A 77 -10.66 -11.89 8.94
C GLU A 77 -9.81 -10.69 9.35
N TYR A 78 -10.41 -9.76 10.10
CA TYR A 78 -9.78 -8.48 10.45
C TYR A 78 -8.56 -8.62 11.37
N HIS A 79 -8.51 -9.66 12.20
CA HIS A 79 -7.40 -9.89 13.12
C HIS A 79 -6.10 -10.28 12.41
N LYS A 80 -6.19 -10.86 11.20
CA LYS A 80 -5.05 -11.23 10.35
C LYS A 80 -4.45 -10.02 9.61
N VAL A 81 -5.15 -8.87 9.61
CA VAL A 81 -4.65 -7.64 8.98
C VAL A 81 -3.51 -7.06 9.82
N PRO A 82 -2.33 -6.77 9.22
CA PRO A 82 -1.23 -6.08 9.88
C PRO A 82 -1.69 -4.77 10.52
N GLN A 83 -1.19 -4.44 11.72
CA GLN A 83 -1.66 -3.29 12.49
C GLN A 83 -1.56 -1.96 11.72
N ASP A 84 -0.53 -1.78 10.91
CA ASP A 84 -0.30 -0.57 10.13
C ASP A 84 -1.27 -0.38 8.96
N SER A 85 -1.95 -1.45 8.52
CA SER A 85 -2.94 -1.39 7.43
C SER A 85 -4.38 -1.33 7.94
N ARG A 86 -4.60 -1.29 9.26
CA ARG A 86 -5.93 -1.21 9.87
C ARG A 86 -6.49 0.20 9.78
N ALA A 87 -7.69 0.34 9.21
CA ALA A 87 -8.35 1.63 9.04
C ALA A 87 -8.42 2.47 10.34
N GLY A 88 -8.72 1.86 11.48
CA GLY A 88 -8.79 2.58 12.76
C GLY A 88 -7.46 3.17 13.22
N VAL A 89 -6.35 2.46 12.99
CA VAL A 89 -5.01 2.91 13.39
C VAL A 89 -4.55 4.04 12.46
N VAL A 90 -4.74 3.87 11.16
CA VAL A 90 -4.40 4.89 10.15
C VAL A 90 -5.23 6.15 10.37
N LEU A 91 -6.54 6.03 10.58
CA LEU A 91 -7.42 7.16 10.84
C LEU A 91 -7.00 7.94 12.09
N LYS A 92 -6.65 7.23 13.18
CA LYS A 92 -6.14 7.86 14.40
C LYS A 92 -4.84 8.64 14.14
N ARG A 93 -3.92 8.08 13.35
CA ARG A 93 -2.66 8.76 12.98
C ARG A 93 -2.91 10.00 12.12
N LEU A 94 -3.83 9.91 11.14
CA LEU A 94 -4.21 11.05 10.31
C LEU A 94 -4.84 12.17 11.15
N ALA A 95 -5.80 11.84 12.02
CA ALA A 95 -6.49 12.83 12.86
C ALA A 95 -5.56 13.48 13.89
N LEU A 96 -4.80 12.70 14.65
CA LEU A 96 -3.83 13.24 15.61
C LEU A 96 -2.74 14.03 14.91
N GLY A 97 -2.28 13.56 13.76
CA GLY A 97 -1.24 14.22 12.99
C GLY A 97 -1.69 15.57 12.42
N PHE A 98 -2.94 15.66 11.97
CA PHE A 98 -3.49 16.90 11.44
C PHE A 98 -3.57 18.01 12.49
N ILE A 99 -3.97 17.64 13.71
CA ILE A 99 -4.26 18.62 14.77
C ILE A 99 -3.02 18.96 15.58
N PHE A 100 -2.21 17.96 15.96
CA PHE A 100 -1.19 18.14 17.01
C PHE A 100 0.24 17.93 16.53
N PHE A 101 0.47 17.10 15.51
CA PHE A 101 1.83 16.72 15.13
C PHE A 101 1.96 16.40 13.63
N PRO A 102 2.34 17.39 12.80
CA PRO A 102 2.46 17.23 11.34
C PRO A 102 3.29 16.01 10.89
N PRO A 103 4.39 15.64 11.57
CA PRO A 103 5.14 14.42 11.18
C PRO A 103 4.33 13.12 11.35
N MET A 104 3.34 13.07 12.25
CA MET A 104 2.43 11.92 12.38
C MET A 104 1.48 11.82 11.19
N LEU A 105 1.02 12.98 10.69
CA LEU A 105 0.16 13.05 9.51
C LEU A 105 0.89 12.49 8.29
N TRP A 106 2.17 12.83 8.14
CA TRP A 106 3.02 12.26 7.08
C TRP A 106 3.10 10.74 7.17
N ARG A 107 3.34 10.17 8.35
CA ARG A 107 3.36 8.70 8.54
C ARG A 107 2.03 8.05 8.19
N GLY A 108 0.90 8.65 8.60
CA GLY A 108 -0.42 8.19 8.20
C GLY A 108 -0.64 8.26 6.69
N ALA A 109 -0.25 9.36 6.06
CA ALA A 109 -0.39 9.54 4.62
C ALA A 109 0.44 8.53 3.82
N VAL A 110 1.69 8.29 4.21
CA VAL A 110 2.54 7.28 3.58
C VAL A 110 1.88 5.90 3.64
N THR A 111 1.25 5.54 4.76
CA THR A 111 0.51 4.26 4.82
C THR A 111 -0.68 4.21 3.88
N VAL A 112 -1.39 5.31 3.64
CA VAL A 112 -2.51 5.39 2.69
C VAL A 112 -2.03 5.23 1.24
N PHE A 113 -0.91 5.85 0.87
CA PHE A 113 -0.38 5.77 -0.49
C PHE A 113 0.39 4.48 -0.79
N GLN A 114 1.06 3.91 0.21
CA GLN A 114 1.87 2.70 0.04
C GLN A 114 1.13 1.41 0.36
N SER A 115 0.07 1.45 1.17
CA SER A 115 -0.64 0.27 1.68
C SER A 115 -2.13 0.38 1.40
N ARG A 116 -2.79 -0.75 1.08
CA ARG A 116 -4.26 -0.79 1.04
C ARG A 116 -4.79 -0.84 2.46
N VAL A 117 -5.43 0.24 2.88
CA VAL A 117 -6.05 0.34 4.20
C VAL A 117 -7.34 -0.47 4.22
N VAL A 118 -7.45 -1.42 5.15
CA VAL A 118 -8.57 -2.36 5.24
C VAL A 118 -9.54 -1.92 6.33
N THR A 119 -10.82 -1.90 5.97
CA THR A 119 -11.95 -1.56 6.83
C THR A 119 -12.49 -2.81 7.51
N ARG A 120 -13.17 -2.64 8.65
CA ARG A 120 -13.83 -3.75 9.35
C ARG A 120 -15.09 -4.26 8.62
N ARG A 121 -15.63 -3.47 7.68
CA ARG A 121 -16.79 -3.84 6.87
C ARG A 121 -16.41 -4.92 5.86
N THR A 122 -17.36 -5.82 5.59
CA THR A 122 -17.20 -6.91 4.63
C THR A 122 -18.13 -6.69 3.44
N ASN A 123 -17.65 -7.00 2.24
CA ASN A 123 -18.43 -7.00 1.02
C ASN A 123 -19.35 -8.24 0.94
N GLU A 124 -20.25 -8.31 -0.03
CA GLU A 124 -21.20 -9.39 -0.31
C GLU A 124 -20.51 -10.77 -0.41
N ASN A 125 -19.27 -10.79 -0.90
CA ASN A 125 -18.44 -11.99 -1.03
C ASN A 125 -17.73 -12.40 0.29
N GLY A 126 -17.97 -11.70 1.40
CA GLY A 126 -17.40 -11.99 2.73
C GLY A 126 -15.97 -11.49 2.96
N TYR A 127 -15.37 -10.78 2.01
CA TYR A 127 -14.03 -10.18 2.15
C TYR A 127 -14.11 -8.78 2.78
N LEU A 128 -13.06 -8.38 3.51
CA LEU A 128 -12.98 -7.03 4.08
C LEU A 128 -12.84 -5.97 2.97
N GLU A 129 -13.53 -4.85 3.17
CA GLU A 129 -13.51 -3.71 2.24
C GLU A 129 -12.20 -2.93 2.38
N VAL A 130 -11.67 -2.49 1.24
CA VAL A 130 -10.51 -1.58 1.18
C VAL A 130 -11.02 -0.15 1.08
N TRP A 131 -10.27 0.80 1.63
CA TRP A 131 -10.58 2.21 1.45
C TRP A 131 -10.73 2.60 -0.03
N PRO A 132 -11.76 3.39 -0.35
CA PRO A 132 -11.98 3.86 -1.70
C PRO A 132 -10.89 4.85 -2.14
N ARG A 133 -10.62 4.90 -3.44
CA ARG A 133 -9.52 5.70 -4.03
C ARG A 133 -9.65 7.20 -3.76
N TRP A 134 -10.86 7.72 -3.54
CA TRP A 134 -11.05 9.14 -3.21
C TRP A 134 -10.37 9.53 -1.89
N VAL A 135 -10.11 8.57 -0.99
CA VAL A 135 -9.43 8.82 0.28
C VAL A 135 -7.99 9.28 0.05
N GLU A 136 -7.31 8.80 -1.00
CA GLU A 136 -5.99 9.31 -1.39
C GLU A 136 -6.05 10.81 -1.71
N GLY A 137 -7.10 11.22 -2.45
CA GLY A 137 -7.36 12.63 -2.75
C GLY A 137 -7.66 13.46 -1.50
N ALA A 138 -8.49 12.94 -0.58
CA ALA A 138 -8.80 13.62 0.68
C ALA A 138 -7.57 13.81 1.58
N VAL A 139 -6.72 12.79 1.69
CA VAL A 139 -5.46 12.87 2.47
C VAL A 139 -4.49 13.84 1.82
N SER A 140 -4.43 13.88 0.49
CA SER A 140 -3.62 14.87 -0.25
C SER A 140 -4.07 16.30 0.06
N ALA A 141 -5.38 16.55 0.00
CA ALA A 141 -5.94 17.85 0.37
C ALA A 141 -5.62 18.21 1.82
N MET A 142 -5.71 17.23 2.75
CA MET A 142 -5.38 17.43 4.16
C MET A 142 -3.92 17.84 4.37
N ILE A 143 -2.97 17.24 3.64
CA ILE A 143 -1.55 17.63 3.67
C ILE A 143 -1.38 19.07 3.18
N VAL A 144 -2.00 19.42 2.05
CA VAL A 144 -1.89 20.77 1.47
C VAL A 144 -2.43 21.82 2.45
N VAL A 145 -3.61 21.58 3.03
CA VAL A 145 -4.21 22.48 4.03
C VAL A 145 -3.30 22.62 5.26
N ASN A 146 -2.73 21.51 5.75
CA ASN A 146 -1.82 21.55 6.88
C ASN A 146 -0.55 22.36 6.57
N ALA A 147 0.06 22.13 5.40
CA ALA A 147 1.24 22.86 4.95
C ALA A 147 0.98 24.36 4.79
N LEU A 148 -0.17 24.74 4.20
CA LEU A 148 -0.59 26.13 4.10
C LEU A 148 -0.81 26.77 5.48
N GLY A 149 -1.44 26.06 6.41
CA GLY A 149 -1.63 26.53 7.78
C GLY A 149 -0.30 26.81 8.48
N TRP A 150 0.66 25.90 8.38
CA TRP A 150 2.00 26.10 8.92
C TRP A 150 2.76 27.23 8.23
N TRP A 151 2.65 27.35 6.91
CA TRP A 151 3.25 28.45 6.17
C TRP A 151 2.74 29.81 6.67
N VAL A 152 1.42 29.95 6.85
CA VAL A 152 0.82 31.18 7.38
C VAL A 152 1.30 31.44 8.80
N MET A 153 1.28 30.44 9.68
CA MET A 153 1.73 30.58 11.06
C MET A 153 3.21 30.98 11.15
N LEU A 154 4.10 30.33 10.40
CA LEU A 154 5.52 30.66 10.32
C LEU A 154 5.75 32.05 9.73
N SER A 155 4.97 32.45 8.73
CA SER A 155 5.07 33.78 8.15
C SER A 155 4.64 34.88 9.12
N TRP A 156 3.62 34.61 9.94
CA TRP A 156 3.13 35.53 10.96
C TRP A 156 4.12 35.62 12.13
N ALA A 157 4.54 34.48 12.67
CA ALA A 157 5.55 34.41 13.72
C ALA A 157 6.89 35.03 13.28
N GLY A 158 7.28 34.85 12.02
CA GLY A 158 8.48 35.48 11.45
C GLY A 158 8.39 37.00 11.38
N ARG A 159 7.20 37.57 11.13
CA ARG A 159 7.00 39.02 11.15
C ARG A 159 7.12 39.60 12.56
N GLU A 160 6.63 38.87 13.57
CA GLU A 160 6.72 39.29 14.98
C GLU A 160 8.10 39.03 15.59
N ALA A 161 8.77 37.96 15.18
CA ALA A 161 10.12 37.64 15.61
C ALA A 161 11.19 38.45 14.87
N ALA A 162 10.88 39.06 13.72
CA ALA A 162 11.81 39.88 12.94
C ALA A 162 12.61 40.92 13.77
N PRO A 163 12.01 41.72 14.67
CA PRO A 163 12.77 42.63 15.52
C PRO A 163 13.74 41.91 16.47
N MET A 164 13.34 40.80 17.07
CA MET A 164 14.18 40.00 17.99
C MET A 164 15.34 39.35 17.23
N VAL A 165 15.09 38.78 16.05
CA VAL A 165 16.11 38.18 15.19
C VAL A 165 17.12 39.22 14.72
N ARG A 166 16.67 40.43 14.36
CA ARG A 166 17.57 41.54 14.00
C ARG A 166 18.43 41.99 15.17
N ALA A 167 17.89 42.04 16.38
CA ALA A 167 18.66 42.37 17.58
C ALA A 167 19.77 41.34 17.87
N ILE A 168 19.44 40.05 17.74
CA ILE A 168 20.42 38.96 17.91
C ILE A 168 21.47 38.96 16.80
N ALA A 169 21.08 39.22 15.55
CA ALA A 169 22.02 39.34 14.44
C ALA A 169 23.01 40.50 14.65
N GLY A 170 22.53 41.63 15.18
CA GLY A 170 23.38 42.78 15.52
C GLY A 170 24.38 42.49 16.63
N THR A 171 24.00 41.75 17.68
CA THR A 171 24.95 41.38 18.74
C THR A 171 25.98 40.35 18.28
N MET A 172 25.59 39.40 17.41
CA MET A 172 26.52 38.45 16.81
C MET A 172 27.51 39.09 15.83
N SER A 173 27.08 40.07 15.02
CA SER A 173 27.99 40.76 14.09
C SER A 173 29.08 41.51 14.85
N VAL A 174 28.71 42.21 15.92
CA VAL A 174 29.69 42.90 16.80
C VAL A 174 30.67 41.91 17.42
N GLY A 175 30.19 40.76 17.90
CA GLY A 175 31.08 39.71 18.43
C GLY A 175 32.03 39.14 17.38
N PHE A 176 31.57 38.98 16.13
CA PHE A 176 32.39 38.53 15.01
C PHE A 176 33.46 39.55 14.60
N ASP A 177 33.12 40.84 14.62
CA ASP A 177 34.05 41.92 14.30
C ASP A 177 35.18 41.98 15.32
N VAL A 178 34.87 41.89 16.62
CA VAL A 178 35.89 41.83 17.70
C VAL A 178 36.76 40.58 17.58
N LEU A 179 36.17 39.42 17.28
CA LEU A 179 36.92 38.18 17.12
C LEU A 179 37.86 38.23 15.91
N ARG A 180 37.41 38.84 14.82
CA ARG A 180 38.21 39.06 13.60
C ARG A 180 39.36 40.03 13.85
N GLU A 181 39.13 41.07 14.64
CA GLU A 181 40.16 42.04 15.03
C GLU A 181 41.25 41.39 15.90
N TRP A 182 40.86 40.49 16.81
CA TRP A 182 41.80 39.73 17.66
C TRP A 182 42.60 38.65 16.90
N LEU A 183 42.00 38.02 15.90
CA LEU A 183 42.67 37.04 15.03
C LEU A 183 43.52 37.67 13.92
N GLY A 184 43.35 38.96 13.67
CA GLY A 184 44.06 39.72 12.64
C GLY A 184 45.28 40.51 13.12
N SER A 185 45.53 40.56 14.43
CA SER A 185 46.75 41.13 15.07
C SER A 185 47.75 40.03 15.43
#